data_AF-A0A7K1TF93-F1
#
_entry.id   AF-A0A7K1TF93-F1
#
_cell.length_a   1.000
_cell.length_b   1.000
_cell.length_c   1.000
_cell.angle_alpha   90.00
_cell.angle_beta   90.00
_cell.angle_gamma   90.00
#
_symmetry.space_group_name_H-M   'P 1'
#
loop_
_entity.id
_entity.type
_entity.pdbx_description
1 polymer ?
#
loop_
_entity_poly.entity_id
_entity_poly.type
_entity_poly.pdbx_seq_one_letter_code
_entity_poly.pdbx_strand_id
1 'polypeptide(L)'
;MQPAHRSPAPLHLAFVAACLLLAAYLPTWYKLWFVAESGHYGGGTVWEWLLLLGLYRRWRPALALTYAYLLLQLLVAGYILPHNITAGGPLLGFVLTGSLQLAGLLTLYNSSAIQRYLEASLPAPLAE
;
A
#
# COMPACT_ATOMS: atom_id res chain seq x y z
N MET A 1 3.07 2.29 38.20
CA MET A 1 3.65 1.72 36.98
C MET A 1 2.62 1.82 35.87
N GLN A 2 2.67 2.86 35.04
CA GLN A 2 1.81 2.95 33.86
C GLN A 2 2.38 2.00 32.79
N PRO A 3 1.56 1.13 32.17
CA PRO A 3 2.04 0.28 31.10
C PRO A 3 2.50 1.19 29.95
N ALA A 4 3.77 1.03 29.55
CA ALA A 4 4.30 1.68 28.37
C ALA A 4 3.47 1.24 27.16
N HIS A 5 2.51 2.08 26.78
CA HIS A 5 1.66 1.86 25.62
C HIS A 5 2.54 2.12 24.39
N ARG A 6 3.37 1.12 24.04
CA ARG A 6 4.17 1.12 22.81
C ARG A 6 3.21 1.38 21.67
N SER A 7 3.30 2.55 21.06
CA SER A 7 2.40 2.96 19.99
C SER A 7 2.40 1.89 18.90
N PRO A 8 1.25 1.38 18.45
CA PRO A 8 1.17 0.30 17.46
C PRO A 8 1.56 0.75 16.04
N ALA A 9 2.00 2.00 15.87
CA ALA A 9 2.40 2.60 14.60
C ALA A 9 3.41 1.78 13.76
N PRO A 10 4.54 1.27 14.30
CA PRO A 10 5.49 0.51 13.50
C PRO A 10 4.91 -0.84 13.06
N LEU A 11 3.99 -1.42 13.83
CA LEU A 11 3.30 -2.66 13.47
C LEU A 11 2.29 -2.42 12.35
N HIS A 12 1.53 -1.32 12.42
CA HIS A 12 0.61 -0.95 11.35
C HIS A 12 1.35 -0.56 10.06
N LEU A 13 2.48 0.16 10.17
CA LEU A 13 3.36 0.43 9.02
C LEU A 13 3.93 -0.84 8.42
N ALA A 14 4.36 -1.80 9.26
CA ALA A 14 4.84 -3.10 8.78
C ALA A 14 3.73 -3.89 8.06
N PHE A 15 2.50 -3.82 8.55
CA PHE A 15 1.35 -4.42 7.88
C PHE A 15 1.07 -3.78 6.51
N VAL A 16 1.04 -2.45 6.44
CA VAL A 16 0.88 -1.71 5.17
C VAL A 16 2.01 -2.05 4.20
N ALA A 17 3.25 -2.14 4.70
CA ALA A 17 4.42 -2.54 3.92
C ALA A 17 4.28 -3.98 3.40
N ALA A 18 3.83 -4.91 4.23
CA ALA A 18 3.58 -6.28 3.82
C ALA A 18 2.49 -6.36 2.74
N CYS A 19 1.40 -5.61 2.88
CA CYS A 19 0.35 -5.54 1.86
C CYS A 19 0.88 -5.02 0.52
N LEU A 20 1.62 -3.91 0.54
CA LEU A 20 2.22 -3.31 -0.66
C LEU A 20 3.21 -4.26 -1.34
N LEU A 21 4.17 -4.79 -0.60
CA LEU A 21 5.20 -5.69 -1.15
C LEU A 21 4.57 -6.98 -1.67
N LEU A 22 3.64 -7.59 -0.92
CA LEU A 22 2.99 -8.81 -1.36
C LEU A 22 2.19 -8.58 -2.65
N ALA A 23 1.47 -7.46 -2.75
CA ALA A 23 0.74 -7.10 -3.96
C ALA A 23 1.66 -6.86 -5.17
N ALA A 24 2.87 -6.35 -4.94
CA ALA A 24 3.85 -6.07 -5.99
C ALA A 24 4.60 -7.31 -6.50
N TYR A 25 4.93 -8.23 -5.60
CA TYR A 25 5.64 -9.47 -5.97
C TYR A 25 4.70 -10.57 -6.46
N LEU A 26 3.40 -10.52 -6.12
CA LEU A 26 2.43 -11.53 -6.56
C LEU A 26 2.42 -11.76 -8.08
N PRO A 27 2.40 -10.72 -8.93
CA PRO A 27 2.44 -10.88 -10.38
C PRO A 27 3.75 -11.46 -10.89
N THR A 28 4.85 -11.26 -10.16
CA THR A 28 6.17 -11.83 -10.51
C THR A 28 6.21 -13.33 -10.22
N TRP A 29 5.62 -13.76 -9.11
CA TRP A 29 5.57 -15.18 -8.74
C TRP A 29 4.49 -15.96 -9.50
N TYR A 30 3.35 -15.34 -9.77
CA TYR A 30 2.17 -15.98 -10.35
C TYR A 30 1.64 -15.23 -11.56
N LYS A 31 2.48 -15.03 -12.59
CA LYS A 31 2.15 -14.27 -13.82
C LYS A 31 0.79 -14.66 -14.43
N LEU A 32 0.50 -15.96 -14.51
CA LEU A 32 -0.72 -16.50 -15.11
C LEU A 32 -2.01 -16.09 -14.38
N TRP A 33 -1.92 -15.63 -13.13
CA TRP A 33 -3.07 -15.14 -12.38
C TRP A 33 -3.48 -13.72 -12.75
N PHE A 34 -2.64 -13.01 -13.51
CA PHE A 34 -2.82 -11.61 -13.89
C PHE A 34 -2.90 -11.42 -15.40
N VAL A 35 -2.17 -12.22 -16.17
CA VAL A 35 -2.09 -12.06 -17.62
C VAL A 35 -1.94 -13.41 -18.29
N ALA A 36 -2.49 -13.55 -19.50
CA ALA A 36 -2.21 -14.67 -20.38
C ALA A 36 -0.71 -14.79 -20.71
N GLU A 37 -0.27 -15.96 -21.19
CA GLU A 37 1.16 -16.27 -21.42
C GLU A 37 1.91 -15.21 -22.24
N SER A 38 1.25 -14.67 -23.27
CA SER A 38 1.81 -13.65 -24.18
C SER A 38 1.84 -12.24 -23.61
N GLY A 39 1.08 -11.96 -22.55
CA GLY A 39 0.99 -10.62 -22.02
C GLY A 39 2.10 -10.31 -21.01
N HIS A 40 2.33 -9.02 -20.80
CA HIS A 40 3.34 -8.51 -19.90
C HIS A 40 2.68 -7.80 -18.73
N TYR A 41 3.17 -8.08 -17.52
CA TYR A 41 2.82 -7.33 -16.33
C TYR A 41 4.05 -6.53 -15.91
N GLY A 42 3.98 -5.20 -16.03
CA GLY A 42 5.04 -4.30 -15.60
C GLY A 42 4.65 -3.61 -14.29
N GLY A 43 5.46 -3.75 -13.25
CA GLY A 43 5.26 -3.10 -11.95
C GLY A 43 6.49 -2.28 -11.55
N GLY A 44 6.26 -1.13 -10.90
CA GLY A 44 7.32 -0.24 -10.43
C GLY A 44 7.79 -0.57 -9.02
N THR A 45 8.41 -1.73 -8.80
CA THR A 45 8.85 -2.18 -7.45
C THR A 45 9.80 -1.19 -6.77
N VAL A 46 10.64 -0.49 -7.56
CA VAL A 46 11.53 0.57 -7.05
C VAL A 46 10.75 1.70 -6.38
N TRP A 47 9.60 2.07 -6.95
CA TRP A 47 8.81 3.18 -6.42
C TRP A 47 8.21 2.84 -5.06
N GLU A 48 7.75 1.61 -4.88
CA GLU A 48 7.21 1.12 -3.61
C GLU A 48 8.27 1.12 -2.52
N TRP A 49 9.49 0.66 -2.81
CA TRP A 49 10.59 0.72 -1.85
C TRP A 49 10.88 2.14 -1.39
N LEU A 50 10.86 3.12 -2.31
CA LEU A 50 11.07 4.53 -1.98
C LEU A 50 9.91 5.11 -1.14
N LEU A 51 8.67 4.72 -1.43
CA LEU A 51 7.50 5.10 -0.62
C LEU A 51 7.58 4.55 0.79
N LEU A 52 7.93 3.26 0.93
CA LEU A 52 8.13 2.62 2.22
C LEU A 52 9.27 3.28 3.00
N LEU A 53 10.41 3.52 2.36
CA LEU A 53 11.52 4.23 2.99
C LEU A 53 11.08 5.62 3.46
N GLY A 54 10.32 6.35 2.66
CA GLY A 54 9.75 7.64 3.03
C GLY A 54 8.84 7.56 4.27
N LEU A 55 7.94 6.56 4.32
CA LEU A 55 7.06 6.32 5.46
C LEU A 55 7.85 6.02 6.75
N TYR A 56 8.86 5.15 6.69
CA TYR A 56 9.70 4.80 7.84
C TYR A 56 10.63 5.95 8.27
N ARG A 57 11.03 6.82 7.34
CA ARG A 57 11.73 8.09 7.65
C ARG A 57 10.80 9.20 8.14
N ARG A 58 9.52 8.89 8.36
CA ARG A 58 8.47 9.81 8.80
C ARG A 58 8.24 10.99 7.85
N TRP A 59 8.48 10.79 6.56
CA TRP A 59 8.31 11.83 5.56
C TRP A 59 6.81 11.98 5.22
N ARG A 60 6.19 13.06 5.69
CA ARG A 60 4.75 13.34 5.48
C ARG A 60 4.28 13.25 4.01
N PRO A 61 5.00 13.77 3.00
CA PRO A 61 4.55 13.62 1.61
C PRO A 61 4.57 12.15 1.15
N ALA A 62 5.41 11.29 1.73
CA ALA A 62 5.37 9.86 1.43
C ALA A 62 4.04 9.22 1.85
N LEU A 63 3.39 9.72 2.91
CA LEU A 63 2.05 9.28 3.29
C LEU A 63 1.05 9.62 2.19
N ALA A 64 1.00 10.89 1.76
CA ALA A 64 0.10 11.33 0.70
C ALA A 64 0.35 10.58 -0.62
N LEU A 65 1.62 10.37 -0.98
CA LEU A 65 2.00 9.59 -2.16
C LEU A 65 1.60 8.12 -2.03
N THR A 66 1.73 7.52 -0.85
CA THR A 66 1.30 6.13 -0.61
C THR A 66 -0.23 6.01 -0.74
N TYR A 67 -0.98 6.99 -0.22
CA TYR A 67 -2.43 7.06 -0.43
C TYR A 67 -2.80 7.14 -1.90
N ALA A 68 -2.20 8.09 -2.62
CA ALA A 68 -2.45 8.27 -4.04
C ALA A 68 -2.10 7.01 -4.84
N TYR A 69 -0.99 6.36 -4.50
CA TYR A 69 -0.55 5.11 -5.11
C TYR A 69 -1.53 3.97 -4.89
N LEU A 70 -1.97 3.75 -3.64
CA LEU A 70 -2.96 2.72 -3.29
C LEU A 70 -4.29 2.95 -4.00
N LEU A 71 -4.76 4.20 -4.04
CA LEU A 71 -6.00 4.56 -4.72
C LEU A 71 -5.89 4.32 -6.23
N LEU A 72 -4.77 4.72 -6.84
CA LEU A 72 -4.51 4.48 -8.26
C LEU A 72 -4.51 2.98 -8.58
N GLN A 73 -3.83 2.17 -7.77
CA GLN A 73 -3.81 0.70 -7.94
C GLN A 73 -5.21 0.09 -7.81
N LEU A 74 -6.02 0.55 -6.85
CA LEU A 74 -7.41 0.12 -6.70
C LEU A 74 -8.28 0.52 -7.89
N LEU A 75 -8.10 1.72 -8.44
CA LEU A 75 -8.80 2.16 -9.65
C LEU A 75 -8.42 1.32 -10.86
N VAL A 76 -7.12 1.04 -11.03
CA VAL A 76 -6.63 0.17 -12.12
C VAL A 76 -7.21 -1.23 -11.98
N ALA A 77 -7.15 -1.83 -10.78
CA ALA A 77 -7.76 -3.13 -10.52
C ALA A 77 -9.28 -3.10 -10.78
N GLY A 78 -9.97 -2.07 -10.30
CA GLY A 78 -11.41 -1.89 -10.49
C GLY A 78 -11.83 -1.65 -11.94
N TYR A 79 -10.94 -1.11 -12.78
CA TYR A 79 -11.17 -0.97 -14.22
C TYR A 79 -10.93 -2.28 -14.99
N ILE A 80 -9.84 -3.00 -14.65
CA ILE A 80 -9.47 -4.24 -15.33
C ILE A 80 -10.39 -5.40 -14.97
N LEU A 81 -10.85 -5.46 -13.72
CA LEU A 81 -11.68 -6.56 -13.23
C LEU A 81 -12.98 -6.77 -14.03
N PRO A 82 -13.85 -5.75 -14.26
CA PRO A 82 -15.05 -5.92 -15.07
C PRO A 82 -14.72 -6.27 -16.53
N HIS A 83 -13.62 -5.75 -17.07
CA HIS A 83 -13.17 -6.08 -18.43
C HIS A 83 -12.76 -7.55 -18.55
N ASN A 84 -12.02 -8.09 -17.58
CA ASN A 84 -11.65 -9.50 -17.57
C ASN A 84 -12.86 -10.41 -17.31
N ILE A 85 -13.87 -9.95 -16.55
CA ILE A 85 -15.11 -10.71 -16.36
C ILE A 85 -15.83 -10.90 -17.70
N THR A 86 -15.93 -9.86 -18.52
CA THR A 86 -16.61 -9.93 -19.82
C THR A 86 -15.78 -10.65 -20.88
N ALA A 87 -14.46 -10.53 -20.83
CA ALA A 87 -13.54 -11.17 -21.77
C ALA A 87 -13.12 -12.61 -21.39
N GLY A 88 -13.54 -13.13 -20.24
CA GLY A 88 -13.11 -14.44 -19.72
C GLY A 88 -11.63 -14.47 -19.32
N GLY A 89 -11.05 -13.31 -19.00
CA GLY A 89 -9.65 -13.15 -18.62
C GLY A 89 -9.35 -13.55 -17.17
N PRO A 90 -8.08 -13.50 -16.77
CA PRO A 90 -7.65 -13.85 -15.41
C PRO A 90 -8.18 -12.84 -14.38
N LEU A 91 -8.83 -13.35 -13.32
CA LEU A 91 -9.48 -12.53 -12.27
C LEU A 91 -8.78 -12.63 -10.92
N LEU A 92 -8.28 -13.81 -10.58
CA LEU A 92 -7.84 -14.14 -9.22
C LEU A 92 -6.71 -13.23 -8.73
N GLY A 93 -5.73 -12.94 -9.58
CA GLY A 93 -4.64 -12.02 -9.25
C GLY A 93 -5.16 -10.64 -8.88
N PHE A 94 -6.03 -10.06 -9.70
CA PHE A 94 -6.58 -8.71 -9.50
C PHE A 94 -7.46 -8.59 -8.26
N VAL A 95 -8.26 -9.62 -7.96
CA VAL A 95 -9.06 -9.67 -6.72
C VAL A 95 -8.11 -9.69 -5.52
N LEU A 96 -7.09 -10.54 -5.52
CA LEU A 96 -6.17 -10.67 -4.39
C LEU A 96 -5.35 -9.39 -4.18
N THR A 97 -4.78 -8.82 -5.24
CA THR A 97 -4.03 -7.56 -5.13
C THR A 97 -4.96 -6.42 -4.74
N GLY A 98 -6.17 -6.34 -5.30
CA GLY A 98 -7.16 -5.34 -4.93
C GLY A 98 -7.51 -5.41 -3.43
N SER A 99 -7.75 -6.61 -2.89
CA SER A 99 -8.00 -6.80 -1.45
C SER A 99 -6.80 -6.39 -0.59
N LEU A 100 -5.57 -6.71 -1.00
CA LEU A 100 -4.36 -6.30 -0.27
C LEU A 100 -4.19 -4.78 -0.26
N GLN A 101 -4.38 -4.11 -1.40
CA GLN A 101 -4.28 -2.65 -1.48
C GLN A 101 -5.39 -1.98 -0.65
N LEU A 102 -6.60 -2.53 -0.66
CA LEU A 102 -7.71 -2.05 0.16
C LEU A 102 -7.41 -2.21 1.66
N ALA A 103 -6.87 -3.34 2.08
CA ALA A 103 -6.48 -3.57 3.47
C ALA A 103 -5.37 -2.61 3.92
N GLY A 104 -4.36 -2.37 3.07
CA GLY A 104 -3.32 -1.37 3.31
C GLY A 104 -3.89 0.04 3.45
N LEU A 105 -4.79 0.44 2.55
CA LEU A 105 -5.45 1.74 2.56
C LEU A 105 -6.31 1.95 3.81
N LEU A 106 -7.13 0.95 4.17
CA LEU A 106 -7.96 0.99 5.37
C LEU A 106 -7.11 1.09 6.64
N THR A 107 -5.95 0.41 6.67
CA THR A 107 -5.02 0.49 7.81
C THR A 107 -4.40 1.88 7.91
N LEU A 108 -3.96 2.45 6.78
CA LEU A 108 -3.43 3.82 6.72
C LEU A 108 -4.47 4.87 7.15
N TYR A 109 -5.74 4.66 6.81
CA TYR A 109 -6.84 5.59 7.10
C TYR A 109 -7.30 5.54 8.54
N ASN A 110 -7.51 4.34 9.06
CA ASN A 110 -8.04 4.18 10.41
C ASN A 110 -6.96 4.23 11.50
N SER A 111 -5.67 4.17 11.15
CA SER A 111 -4.61 4.20 12.14
C SER A 111 -4.28 5.62 12.61
N SER A 112 -4.94 6.02 13.71
CA SER A 112 -4.55 7.21 14.49
C SER A 112 -3.10 7.15 14.99
N ALA A 113 -2.57 5.94 15.23
CA ALA A 113 -1.18 5.74 15.63
C ALA A 113 -0.18 6.13 14.52
N ILE A 114 -0.46 5.81 13.25
CA ILE A 114 0.39 6.24 12.11
C ILE A 114 0.35 7.76 11.98
N GLN A 115 -0.84 8.38 12.07
CA GLN A 115 -1.00 9.83 11.98
C GLN A 115 -0.16 10.54 13.06
N ARG A 116 -0.30 10.12 14.33
CA ARG A 116 0.50 10.66 15.45
C ARG A 116 2.00 10.41 15.29
N TYR A 117 2.39 9.24 14.79
CA TYR A 117 3.79 8.90 14.55
C TYR A 117 4.45 9.82 13.51
N LEU A 118 3.69 10.22 12.49
CA LEU A 118 4.15 11.13 11.43
C LEU A 118 4.05 12.62 11.82
N GLU A 119 3.11 12.98 12.71
CA GLU A 119 3.00 14.34 13.26
C GLU A 119 4.11 14.64 14.28
N ALA A 120 4.55 13.65 15.07
CA ALA A 120 5.62 13.79 16.06
C ALA A 120 7.01 14.11 15.47
N SER A 121 7.14 14.18 14.14
CA SER A 121 8.37 14.60 13.44
C SER A 121 8.50 16.10 13.24
N LEU A 122 7.49 16.90 13.59
CA LEU A 122 7.58 18.36 13.52
C LEU A 122 8.35 18.92 14.72
N PRO A 123 9.31 19.84 14.52
CA PRO A 123 9.78 20.67 15.62
C PRO A 123 8.58 21.46 16.17
N ALA A 124 8.48 21.54 17.49
CA ALA A 124 7.45 22.36 18.15
C ALA A 124 7.46 23.77 17.55
N PRO A 125 6.30 24.41 17.32
CA PRO A 125 6.28 25.79 16.90
C PRO A 125 7.09 26.60 17.91
N LEU A 126 8.09 27.34 17.42
CA LEU A 126 8.79 28.33 18.22
C LEU A 126 7.70 29.29 18.69
N ALA A 127 7.37 29.20 19.98
CA ALA A 127 6.50 30.16 20.63
C ALA A 127 7.23 31.50 20.57
N GLU A 128 6.74 32.39 19.69
CA GLU A 128 7.06 33.82 19.73
C GLU A 128 6.25 34.51 20.83
#